data_AF-A0A9E3RQC8-F1
#
_entry.id   AF-A0A9E3RQC8-F1
#
_cell.length_a   1.000
_cell.length_b   1.000
_cell.length_c   1.000
_cell.angle_alpha   90.00
_cell.angle_beta   90.00
_cell.angle_gamma   90.00
#
_symmetry.space_group_name_H-M   'P 1'
#
loop_
_entity.id
_entity.type
_entity.pdbx_description
1 polymer ?
#
loop_
_entity_poly.entity_id
_entity_poly.type
_entity_poly.pdbx_seq_one_letter_code
_entity_poly.pdbx_strand_id
1 'polypeptide(L)'
;MVALAWPIGEGFVTQTVGWWGEYVALGPQVWKTPVYCMLIGWLSSTHIFYVGRRTLEFGFEMKWAVANTALTALLLGILGENLFVWAGMWRYHESTSDWFSVPAFVPVAYAAGYSVLPLLRNWRLASTTLVWATTLLLASIGLGLATGFFPR
;
A
#
# COMPACT_ATOMS: atom_id res chain seq x y z
N MET A 1 -9.83 -11.70 -3.06
CA MET A 1 -10.14 -10.58 -4.00
C MET A 1 -9.08 -9.50 -3.96
N VAL A 2 -8.69 -8.96 -2.79
CA VAL A 2 -7.56 -7.99 -2.65
C VAL A 2 -6.27 -8.49 -3.33
N ALA A 3 -5.95 -9.78 -3.12
CA ALA A 3 -4.85 -10.49 -3.77
C ALA A 3 -4.86 -10.43 -5.31
N LEU A 4 -6.02 -10.52 -5.97
CA LEU A 4 -6.12 -10.49 -7.44
C LEU A 4 -6.22 -9.07 -8.00
N ALA A 5 -6.73 -8.13 -7.20
CA ALA A 5 -6.84 -6.73 -7.58
C ALA A 5 -5.46 -6.04 -7.66
N TRP A 6 -4.49 -6.51 -6.87
CA TRP A 6 -3.13 -5.95 -6.86
C TRP A 6 -2.40 -6.10 -8.20
N PRO A 7 -2.18 -7.30 -8.78
CA PRO A 7 -1.47 -7.43 -10.06
C PRO A 7 -2.20 -6.78 -11.24
N ILE A 8 -3.54 -6.77 -11.22
CA ILE A 8 -4.35 -6.10 -12.27
C ILE A 8 -4.25 -4.57 -12.11
N GLY A 9 -4.37 -4.07 -10.88
CA GLY A 9 -4.26 -2.65 -10.57
C GLY A 9 -2.86 -2.11 -10.84
N GLU A 10 -1.82 -2.84 -10.44
CA GLU A 10 -0.43 -2.55 -10.74
C GLU A 10 -0.21 -2.52 -12.26
N GLY A 11 -0.69 -3.52 -13.00
CA GLY A 11 -0.62 -3.53 -14.46
C GLY A 11 -1.30 -2.33 -15.12
N PHE A 12 -2.48 -1.93 -14.63
CA PHE A 12 -3.19 -0.76 -15.13
C PHE A 12 -2.44 0.54 -14.84
N VAL A 13 -2.04 0.77 -13.58
CA VAL A 13 -1.29 1.96 -13.14
C VAL A 13 0.00 2.11 -13.92
N THR A 14 0.74 1.01 -14.09
CA THR A 14 1.98 0.94 -14.87
C THR A 14 1.77 1.42 -16.30
N GLN A 15 0.73 0.90 -16.96
CA GLN A 15 0.43 1.23 -18.35
C GLN A 15 -0.09 2.67 -18.49
N THR A 16 -0.83 3.18 -17.51
CA THR A 16 -1.47 4.51 -17.61
C THR A 16 -0.63 5.67 -17.11
N VAL A 17 0.22 5.44 -16.08
CA VAL A 17 0.95 6.51 -15.37
C VAL A 17 2.47 6.32 -15.46
N GLY A 18 2.93 5.24 -16.08
CA GLY A 18 4.34 4.85 -16.11
C GLY A 18 4.73 3.95 -14.94
N TRP A 19 5.79 3.16 -15.15
CA TRP A 19 6.28 2.16 -14.22
C TRP A 19 7.06 2.81 -13.05
N TRP A 20 6.70 2.46 -11.82
CA TRP A 20 7.23 3.02 -10.57
C TRP A 20 8.48 2.34 -9.98
N GLY A 21 8.97 1.24 -10.56
CA GLY A 21 10.12 0.51 -10.03
C GLY A 21 10.73 -0.41 -11.07
N GLU A 22 11.51 -1.42 -10.70
CA GLU A 22 11.88 -2.55 -11.56
C GLU A 22 12.01 -3.80 -10.69
N TYR A 23 11.50 -4.94 -11.17
CA TYR A 23 11.78 -6.22 -10.52
C TYR A 23 13.23 -6.61 -10.80
N VAL A 24 14.07 -6.64 -9.76
CA VAL A 24 15.53 -6.89 -9.89
C VAL A 24 15.92 -8.32 -9.52
N ALA A 25 14.97 -9.15 -9.10
CA ALA A 25 15.26 -10.52 -8.68
C ALA A 25 15.88 -11.35 -9.82
N LEU A 26 17.20 -11.54 -9.78
CA LEU A 26 17.96 -12.41 -10.67
C LEU A 26 17.63 -13.88 -10.36
N GLY A 27 16.84 -14.52 -11.22
CA GLY A 27 16.66 -15.98 -11.23
C GLY A 27 15.20 -16.47 -11.39
N PRO A 28 14.97 -17.80 -11.46
CA PRO A 28 13.65 -18.42 -11.70
C PRO A 28 12.59 -18.19 -10.60
N GLN A 29 12.83 -17.25 -9.68
CA GLN A 29 11.99 -16.93 -8.52
C GLN A 29 11.05 -15.73 -8.74
N VAL A 30 11.06 -15.08 -9.91
CA VAL A 30 10.09 -14.02 -10.27
C VAL A 30 8.63 -14.49 -10.14
N TRP A 31 8.35 -15.79 -10.21
CA TRP A 31 7.00 -16.34 -10.00
C TRP A 31 6.64 -16.54 -8.52
N LYS A 32 7.63 -16.50 -7.61
CA LYS A 32 7.42 -16.54 -6.15
C LYS A 32 7.31 -15.14 -5.55
N THR A 33 7.92 -14.12 -6.16
CA THR A 33 7.83 -12.71 -5.72
C THR A 33 6.39 -12.21 -5.62
N PRO A 34 5.50 -12.37 -6.63
CA PRO A 34 4.12 -11.91 -6.57
C PRO A 34 3.34 -12.62 -5.46
N VAL A 35 3.52 -13.93 -5.28
CA VAL A 35 2.83 -14.68 -4.22
C VAL A 35 3.27 -14.21 -2.84
N TYR A 36 4.56 -13.96 -2.62
CA TYR A 36 5.04 -13.42 -1.34
C TYR A 36 4.58 -11.98 -1.10
N CYS A 37 4.62 -11.10 -2.11
CA CYS A 37 4.08 -9.75 -2.01
C CYS A 37 2.58 -9.77 -1.71
N MET A 38 1.83 -10.66 -2.36
CA MET A 38 0.40 -10.84 -2.13
C MET A 38 0.12 -11.39 -0.73
N LEU A 39 0.90 -12.37 -0.24
CA LEU A 39 0.74 -12.94 1.10
C LEU A 39 1.11 -11.94 2.19
N ILE A 40 2.24 -11.24 2.05
CA ILE A 40 2.67 -10.24 3.02
C ILE A 40 1.76 -9.02 2.96
N GLY A 41 1.37 -8.57 1.77
CA GLY A 41 0.37 -7.53 1.59
C GLY A 41 -0.97 -7.91 2.24
N TRP A 42 -1.40 -9.16 2.11
CA TRP A 42 -2.59 -9.67 2.79
C TRP A 42 -2.44 -9.73 4.32
N LEU A 43 -1.31 -10.21 4.84
CA LEU A 43 -1.02 -10.23 6.27
C LEU A 43 -0.98 -8.83 6.86
N SER A 44 -0.29 -7.89 6.19
CA SER A 44 -0.24 -6.48 6.55
C SER A 44 -1.64 -5.86 6.55
N SER A 45 -2.43 -6.07 5.50
CA SER A 45 -3.82 -5.60 5.40
C SER A 45 -4.67 -6.11 6.56
N THR A 46 -4.53 -7.41 6.88
CA THR A 46 -5.27 -8.07 7.95
C THR A 46 -4.88 -7.50 9.31
N HIS A 47 -3.58 -7.28 9.54
CA HIS A 47 -3.08 -6.66 10.76
C HIS A 47 -3.59 -5.22 10.93
N ILE A 48 -3.52 -4.40 9.88
CA ILE A 48 -4.02 -3.02 9.91
C ILE A 48 -5.52 -3.00 10.24
N PHE A 49 -6.31 -3.85 9.58
CA PHE A 49 -7.73 -3.97 9.86
C PHE A 49 -8.01 -4.41 11.30
N TYR A 50 -7.25 -5.39 11.79
CA TYR A 50 -7.34 -5.87 13.17
C TYR A 50 -7.07 -4.74 14.17
N VAL A 51 -5.99 -3.96 13.99
CA VAL A 51 -5.66 -2.81 14.86
C VAL A 51 -6.78 -1.77 14.88
N GLY A 52 -7.32 -1.42 13.71
CA GLY A 52 -8.43 -0.47 13.62
C GLY A 52 -9.69 -0.95 14.36
N ARG A 53 -10.05 -2.22 14.15
CA ARG A 53 -11.19 -2.85 14.81
C ARG A 53 -10.99 -2.93 16.33
N ARG A 54 -9.83 -3.37 16.80
CA ARG A 54 -9.50 -3.45 18.23
C ARG A 54 -9.52 -2.08 18.90
N THR A 55 -9.06 -1.04 18.21
CA THR A 55 -9.12 0.35 18.73
C THR A 55 -10.57 0.73 19.05
N LEU A 56 -11.52 0.42 18.18
CA LEU A 56 -12.95 0.67 18.43
C LEU A 56 -13.51 -0.24 19.53
N GLU A 57 -13.13 -1.51 19.56
CA GLU A 57 -13.58 -2.46 20.60
C GLU A 57 -13.09 -2.10 22.01
N PHE A 58 -11.95 -1.42 22.11
CA PHE A 58 -11.46 -0.84 23.38
C PHE A 58 -12.19 0.44 23.81
N GLY A 59 -13.17 0.91 23.02
CA GLY A 59 -13.99 2.07 23.35
C GLY A 59 -13.42 3.41 22.86
N PHE A 60 -12.35 3.42 22.06
CA PHE A 60 -11.84 4.67 21.48
C PHE A 60 -12.75 5.18 20.36
N GLU A 61 -12.78 6.50 20.21
CA GLU A 61 -13.51 7.17 19.13
C GLU A 61 -12.97 6.81 17.73
N MET A 62 -13.82 7.00 16.71
CA MET A 62 -13.49 6.71 15.32
C MET A 62 -12.19 7.38 14.85
N LYS A 63 -11.94 8.63 15.24
CA LYS A 63 -10.71 9.37 14.86
C LYS A 63 -9.43 8.64 15.28
N TRP A 64 -9.45 7.96 16.42
CA TRP A 64 -8.31 7.19 16.93
C TRP A 64 -8.13 5.89 16.16
N ALA A 65 -9.22 5.22 15.76
CA ALA A 65 -9.14 4.06 14.88
C ALA A 65 -8.58 4.43 13.50
N VAL A 66 -8.99 5.58 12.95
CA VAL A 66 -8.43 6.14 11.71
C VAL A 66 -6.94 6.45 11.87
N ALA A 67 -6.54 7.13 12.94
CA ALA A 67 -5.14 7.45 13.21
C ALA A 67 -4.27 6.19 13.40
N ASN A 68 -4.74 5.20 14.18
CA ASN A 68 -4.01 3.96 14.41
C ASN A 68 -3.87 3.11 13.15
N THR A 69 -4.92 3.02 12.33
CA THR A 69 -4.84 2.31 11.04
C THR A 69 -3.88 3.00 10.08
N ALA A 70 -3.94 4.32 9.97
CA ALA A 70 -3.01 5.11 9.16
C ALA A 70 -1.56 4.94 9.62
N LEU A 71 -1.29 5.07 10.92
CA LEU A 71 0.05 4.93 11.49
C LEU A 71 0.59 3.51 11.32
N THR A 72 -0.23 2.49 11.56
CA THR A 72 0.18 1.09 11.37
C THR A 72 0.51 0.82 9.91
N ALA A 73 -0.31 1.29 8.98
CA ALA A 73 -0.07 1.16 7.55
C ALA A 73 1.19 1.90 7.11
N LEU A 74 1.43 3.11 7.63
CA LEU A 74 2.65 3.89 7.38
C LEU A 74 3.89 3.11 7.83
N LEU A 75 3.90 2.62 9.07
CA LEU A 75 5.05 1.91 9.65
C LEU A 75 5.31 0.59 8.93
N LEU A 76 4.26 -0.19 8.64
CA LEU A 76 4.39 -1.41 7.84
C LEU A 76 4.83 -1.12 6.40
N GLY A 77 4.40 0.00 5.82
CA GLY A 77 4.90 0.48 4.53
C GLY A 77 6.38 0.79 4.59
N ILE A 78 6.82 1.63 5.54
CA ILE A 78 8.23 1.99 5.72
C ILE A 78 9.10 0.75 5.90
N LEU A 79 8.71 -0.14 6.83
CA LEU A 79 9.51 -1.32 7.15
C LEU A 79 9.42 -2.39 6.06
N GLY A 80 8.22 -2.73 5.62
CA GLY A 80 7.96 -3.79 4.67
C GLY A 80 8.56 -3.51 3.29
N GLU A 81 8.30 -2.32 2.74
CA GLU A 81 8.83 -1.91 1.43
C GLU A 81 10.36 -1.90 1.44
N ASN A 82 10.98 -1.33 2.48
CA ASN A 82 12.44 -1.29 2.57
C ASN A 82 13.05 -2.67 2.76
N LEU A 83 12.41 -3.57 3.52
CA LEU A 83 12.85 -4.96 3.63
C LEU A 83 12.82 -5.67 2.27
N PHE A 84 11.80 -5.42 1.45
CA PHE A 84 11.71 -6.00 0.10
C PHE A 84 12.74 -5.45 -0.86
N VAL A 85 12.99 -4.13 -0.82
CA VAL A 85 14.05 -3.51 -1.61
C VAL A 85 15.42 -4.02 -1.18
N TRP A 86 15.68 -4.13 0.13
CA TRP A 86 16.93 -4.69 0.66
C TRP A 86 17.12 -6.18 0.34
N ALA A 87 16.02 -6.94 0.30
CA ALA A 87 16.05 -8.34 -0.14
C ALA A 87 16.25 -8.49 -1.66
N GLY A 88 16.37 -7.37 -2.41
CA GLY A 88 16.56 -7.37 -3.86
C GLY A 88 15.33 -7.84 -4.64
N MET A 89 14.13 -7.78 -4.04
CA MET A 89 12.91 -8.24 -4.69
C MET A 89 12.45 -7.27 -5.78
N TRP A 90 12.61 -5.96 -5.55
CA TRP A 90 12.48 -4.89 -6.55
C TRP A 90 13.32 -3.69 -6.15
N ARG A 91 13.47 -2.75 -7.08
CA ARG A 91 13.98 -1.40 -6.83
C ARG A 91 12.92 -0.39 -7.21
N TYR A 92 12.85 0.73 -6.50
CA TYR A 92 12.11 1.88 -6.98
C TYR A 92 12.98 2.68 -7.97
N HIS A 93 12.35 3.45 -8.85
CA HIS A 93 13.06 4.56 -9.48
C HIS A 93 13.50 5.55 -8.41
N GLU A 94 14.65 6.20 -8.63
CA GLU A 94 15.14 7.22 -7.70
C GLU A 94 14.13 8.37 -7.62
N SER A 95 13.81 8.80 -6.39
CA SER A 95 13.05 10.03 -6.18
C SER A 95 13.81 11.03 -5.34
N THR A 96 13.42 12.30 -5.45
CA THR A 96 14.00 13.39 -4.66
C THR A 96 13.58 13.33 -3.19
N SER A 97 12.64 12.46 -2.83
CA SER A 97 12.10 12.32 -1.48
C SER A 97 11.96 10.84 -1.12
N ASP A 98 13.09 10.16 -0.95
CA ASP A 98 13.13 8.76 -0.54
C ASP A 98 13.26 8.63 0.97
N TRP A 99 12.48 7.73 1.56
CA TRP A 99 12.68 7.23 2.92
C TRP A 99 13.43 5.91 2.83
N PHE A 100 14.76 6.03 2.99
CA PHE A 100 15.73 4.97 2.72
C PHE A 100 15.79 4.63 1.22
N SER A 101 15.29 3.47 0.78
CA SER A 101 15.31 3.03 -0.63
C SER A 101 13.93 3.01 -1.27
N VAL A 102 12.95 3.64 -0.61
CA VAL A 102 11.55 3.65 -1.01
C VAL A 102 11.07 5.10 -1.08
N PRO A 103 10.39 5.52 -2.16
CA PRO A 103 9.80 6.85 -2.25
C PRO A 103 8.85 7.11 -1.09
N ALA A 104 9.03 8.22 -0.38
CA ALA A 104 8.28 8.56 0.83
C ALA A 104 6.76 8.58 0.59
N PHE A 105 6.34 8.92 -0.63
CA PHE A 105 4.93 8.96 -1.00
C PHE A 105 4.26 7.58 -0.94
N VAL A 106 5.00 6.47 -1.09
CA VAL A 106 4.44 5.11 -1.11
C VAL A 106 3.88 4.72 0.28
N PRO A 107 4.67 4.76 1.38
CA PRO A 107 4.12 4.55 2.71
C PRO A 107 3.02 5.55 3.09
N VAL A 108 3.11 6.81 2.63
CA VAL A 108 2.09 7.83 2.89
C VAL A 108 0.79 7.51 2.16
N ALA A 109 0.85 7.01 0.92
CA ALA A 109 -0.30 6.54 0.18
C ALA A 109 -0.97 5.34 0.87
N TYR A 110 -0.21 4.43 1.47
CA TYR A 110 -0.75 3.37 2.31
C TYR A 110 -1.46 3.94 3.53
N ALA A 111 -0.84 4.86 4.26
CA ALA A 111 -1.48 5.52 5.40
C ALA A 111 -2.83 6.14 5.02
N ALA A 112 -2.87 6.89 3.92
CA ALA A 112 -4.10 7.50 3.40
C ALA A 112 -5.14 6.44 2.99
N GLY A 113 -4.73 5.43 2.22
CA GLY A 113 -5.60 4.37 1.74
C GLY A 113 -6.23 3.55 2.87
N TYR A 114 -5.45 3.17 3.89
CA TYR A 114 -5.96 2.35 5.00
C TYR A 114 -6.75 3.16 6.05
N SER A 115 -6.55 4.49 6.12
CA SER A 115 -7.26 5.37 7.05
C SER A 115 -8.78 5.38 6.86
N VAL A 116 -9.26 5.05 5.65
CA VAL A 116 -10.70 5.04 5.33
C VAL A 116 -11.40 3.76 5.79
N LEU A 117 -10.66 2.68 6.07
CA LEU A 117 -11.29 1.38 6.40
C LEU A 117 -12.17 1.42 7.65
N PRO A 118 -11.78 2.07 8.77
CA PRO A 118 -12.66 2.21 9.93
C PRO A 118 -13.98 2.93 9.60
N LEU A 119 -13.96 3.88 8.67
CA LEU A 119 -15.15 4.63 8.24
C LEU A 119 -16.13 3.75 7.46
N LEU A 120 -15.62 2.70 6.82
CA LEU A 120 -16.39 1.77 5.97
C LEU A 120 -16.81 0.50 6.73
N ARG A 121 -16.64 0.44 8.06
CA ARG A 121 -16.83 -0.79 8.87
C ARG A 121 -18.19 -1.47 8.72
N ASN A 122 -19.24 -0.72 8.39
CA ASN A 122 -20.62 -1.22 8.26
C ASN A 122 -21.04 -1.44 6.80
N TRP A 123 -20.14 -1.21 5.85
CA TRP A 123 -20.44 -1.32 4.44
C TRP A 123 -20.30 -2.77 3.95
N ARG A 124 -20.93 -3.06 2.81
CA ARG A 124 -20.77 -4.35 2.14
C ARG A 124 -19.33 -4.51 1.68
N LEU A 125 -18.79 -5.72 1.78
CA LEU A 125 -17.39 -6.03 1.42
C LEU A 125 -16.99 -5.53 0.03
N ALA A 126 -17.86 -5.70 -0.98
CA ALA A 126 -17.60 -5.24 -2.34
C ALA A 126 -17.44 -3.71 -2.41
N SER A 127 -18.33 -2.97 -1.76
CA SER A 127 -18.27 -1.50 -1.69
C SER A 127 -17.06 -1.02 -0.90
N THR A 128 -16.75 -1.65 0.24
CA THR A 128 -15.54 -1.35 1.03
C THR A 128 -14.27 -1.56 0.20
N THR A 129 -14.19 -2.67 -0.52
CA THR A 129 -13.04 -2.98 -1.39
C THR A 129 -12.88 -1.95 -2.48
N LEU A 130 -13.98 -1.55 -3.14
CA LEU A 130 -13.95 -0.57 -4.21
C LEU A 130 -13.51 0.82 -3.72
N VAL A 131 -14.10 1.31 -2.61
CA VAL A 131 -13.75 2.61 -2.05
C VAL A 131 -12.29 2.62 -1.59
N TRP A 132 -11.85 1.58 -0.86
CA TRP A 132 -10.47 1.45 -0.42
C TRP A 132 -9.48 1.44 -1.60
N ALA A 133 -9.73 0.61 -2.61
CA ALA A 133 -8.88 0.53 -3.80
C ALA A 133 -8.82 1.87 -4.55
N THR A 134 -9.95 2.56 -4.65
CA THR A 134 -10.02 3.89 -5.28
C THR A 134 -9.24 4.92 -4.49
N THR A 135 -9.39 4.97 -3.16
CA THR A 135 -8.64 5.89 -2.30
C THR A 135 -7.14 5.62 -2.40
N LEU A 136 -6.73 4.35 -2.33
CA LEU A 136 -5.34 3.98 -2.43
C LEU A 136 -4.75 4.37 -3.79
N LEU A 137 -5.45 4.07 -4.89
CA LEU A 137 -5.05 4.44 -6.25
C LEU A 137 -4.88 5.96 -6.39
N LEU A 138 -5.88 6.74 -5.95
CA LEU A 138 -5.85 8.19 -6.03
C LEU A 138 -4.75 8.79 -5.16
N ALA A 139 -4.52 8.23 -3.96
CA ALA A 139 -3.43 8.67 -3.08
C ALA A 139 -2.07 8.39 -3.71
N SER A 140 -1.84 7.18 -4.25
CA SER A 140 -0.59 6.82 -4.92
C SER A 140 -0.31 7.70 -6.14
N ILE A 141 -1.31 7.88 -7.02
CA ILE A 141 -1.16 8.72 -8.22
C ILE A 141 -0.99 10.18 -7.84
N GLY A 142 -1.87 10.71 -6.99
CA GLY A 142 -1.85 12.12 -6.59
C GLY A 142 -0.56 12.51 -5.88
N LEU A 143 -0.07 11.69 -4.94
CA LEU A 143 1.17 11.97 -4.23
C LEU A 143 2.40 11.73 -5.12
N GLY A 144 2.39 10.71 -5.98
CA GLY A 144 3.48 10.50 -6.94
C GLY A 144 3.60 11.64 -7.96
N LEU A 145 2.48 12.17 -8.46
CA LEU A 145 2.48 13.37 -9.32
C LEU A 145 2.94 14.62 -8.55
N ALA A 146 2.45 14.81 -7.33
CA ALA A 146 2.81 15.97 -6.51
C ALA A 146 4.30 16.01 -6.13
N THR A 147 4.92 14.84 -5.98
CA THR A 147 6.37 14.71 -5.70
C THR A 147 7.23 14.69 -6.96
N GLY A 148 6.61 14.77 -8.15
CA GLY A 148 7.33 14.72 -9.43
C GLY A 148 7.92 13.34 -9.75
N PHE A 149 7.41 12.29 -9.12
CA PHE A 149 7.88 10.92 -9.30
C PHE A 149 7.45 10.33 -10.65
N PHE A 150 6.25 10.66 -11.13
CA PHE A 150 5.78 10.22 -12.44
C PHE A 150 6.17 11.23 -13.53
N PRO A 151 6.61 10.76 -14.72
CA PRO A 151 6.80 11.64 -15.87
C PRO A 151 5.47 12.30 -16.25
N ARG A 152 5.54 13.59 -16.61
CA ARG A 152 4.38 14.39 -17.03
C ARG A 152 3.90 14.02 -18.42
#